data_AF-A0A6A2W837-F1
#
_entry.id   AF-A0A6A2W837-F1
#
_cell.length_a   1.000
_cell.length_b   1.000
_cell.length_c   1.000
_cell.angle_alpha   90.00
_cell.angle_beta   90.00
_cell.angle_gamma   90.00
#
_symmetry.space_group_name_H-M   'P 1'
#
loop_
_entity.id
_entity.type
_entity.pdbx_description
1 polymer ?
#
loop_
_entity_poly.entity_id
_entity_poly.type
_entity_poly.pdbx_seq_one_letter_code
_entity_poly.pdbx_strand_id
1 'polypeptide(L)'
;MPISSDLNNPRNFITKISRYSKVVNIPNSMTILDELLPISIEMAKRNLRGIWNLTNPGVVSHNEILEMYKKYIDPKFQWVNFTLEEQAKVIVAPRSNNEMDASKLKKEFPELLPIKESLIKYVFEPNKRT
;
A
#
# COMPACT_ATOMS: atom_id res chain seq x y z
N MET A 1 -6.14 -0.58 0.38
CA MET A 1 -5.74 0.83 0.63
C MET A 1 -4.94 1.32 -0.57
N PRO A 2 -5.30 2.47 -1.20
CA PRO A 2 -4.66 2.92 -2.42
C PRO A 2 -3.36 3.69 -2.17
N ILE A 3 -2.35 3.38 -2.97
CA ILE A 3 -1.03 4.04 -2.98
C ILE A 3 -0.73 4.45 -4.42
N SER A 4 -0.19 5.65 -4.60
CA SER A 4 0.28 6.16 -5.90
C SER A 4 1.73 6.65 -5.81
N SER A 5 2.38 6.81 -6.96
CA SER A 5 3.69 7.45 -7.09
C SER A 5 3.68 8.92 -6.65
N ASP A 6 2.55 9.64 -6.76
CA ASP A 6 2.41 11.00 -6.23
C ASP A 6 2.32 11.01 -4.70
N LEU A 7 3.45 11.29 -4.03
CA LEU A 7 3.56 11.38 -2.58
C LEU A 7 3.06 12.72 -1.99
N ASN A 8 2.67 13.69 -2.83
CA ASN A 8 2.06 14.94 -2.36
C ASN A 8 0.55 14.83 -2.18
N ASN A 9 -0.07 13.82 -2.79
CA ASN A 9 -1.51 13.61 -2.73
C ASN A 9 -1.96 13.25 -1.30
N PRO A 10 -2.84 14.05 -0.65
CA PRO A 10 -3.28 13.78 0.73
C PRO A 10 -4.12 12.51 0.87
N ARG A 11 -4.63 11.94 -0.23
CA ARG A 11 -5.38 10.67 -0.21
C ARG A 11 -4.47 9.45 -0.22
N ASN A 12 -3.22 9.60 -0.68
CA ASN A 12 -2.25 8.53 -0.74
C ASN A 12 -1.98 7.98 0.66
N PHE A 13 -2.02 6.65 0.79
CA PHE A 13 -1.83 6.00 2.09
C PHE A 13 -0.45 6.32 2.69
N ILE A 14 0.62 6.34 1.88
CA ILE A 14 1.97 6.66 2.36
C ILE A 14 2.02 8.07 2.96
N THR A 15 1.45 9.06 2.27
CA THR A 15 1.39 10.46 2.72
C THR A 15 0.60 10.63 4.03
N LYS A 16 -0.41 9.80 4.26
CA LYS A 16 -1.16 9.81 5.52
C LYS A 16 -0.31 9.29 6.67
N ILE A 17 0.26 8.10 6.52
CA ILE A 17 1.01 7.46 7.61
C ILE A 17 2.32 8.16 7.92
N SER A 18 2.93 8.86 6.95
CA SER A 18 4.13 9.67 7.20
C SER A 18 3.85 10.98 7.96
N ARG A 19 2.59 11.40 8.03
CA ARG A 19 2.16 12.62 8.75
C ARG A 19 1.54 12.34 10.12
N TYR A 20 1.21 11.09 10.42
CA TYR A 20 0.65 10.74 11.72
C TYR A 20 1.71 10.81 12.80
N SER A 21 1.32 11.29 13.98
CA SER A 21 2.20 11.32 15.17
C SER A 21 2.54 9.91 15.66
N LYS A 22 1.59 8.98 15.52
CA LYS A 22 1.73 7.57 15.86
C LYS A 22 1.06 6.68 14.83
N VAL A 23 1.61 5.49 14.62
CA VAL A 23 1.10 4.52 13.64
C VAL A 23 0.86 3.15 14.27
N VAL A 24 -0.20 2.49 13.83
CA VAL A 24 -0.40 1.05 14.10
C VAL A 24 0.52 0.25 13.20
N ASN A 25 0.83 -1.01 13.54
CA ASN A 25 1.67 -1.87 12.71
C ASN A 25 0.98 -3.20 12.40
N ILE A 26 0.05 -3.18 11.44
CA ILE A 26 -0.73 -4.36 11.05
C ILE A 26 -0.54 -4.64 9.55
N PRO A 27 -0.18 -5.88 9.15
CA PRO A 27 -0.09 -6.27 7.75
C PRO A 27 -1.44 -6.16 7.03
N ASN A 28 -1.42 -5.65 5.79
CA ASN A 28 -2.62 -5.49 4.98
C ASN A 28 -2.34 -5.66 3.49
N SER A 29 -3.35 -6.11 2.74
CA SER A 29 -3.34 -6.00 1.28
C SER A 29 -3.57 -4.56 0.83
N MET A 30 -2.79 -4.13 -0.15
CA MET A 30 -2.79 -2.76 -0.67
C MET A 30 -2.80 -2.75 -2.20
N THR A 31 -3.16 -1.60 -2.77
CA THR A 31 -3.33 -1.42 -4.23
C THR A 31 -2.37 -0.33 -4.69
N ILE A 32 -1.37 -0.70 -5.49
CA ILE A 32 -0.48 0.27 -6.16
C ILE A 32 -1.17 0.74 -7.44
N LEU A 33 -1.69 1.96 -7.43
CA LEU A 33 -2.52 2.50 -8.51
C LEU A 33 -1.78 2.58 -9.84
N ASP A 34 -0.50 2.96 -9.82
CA ASP A 34 0.36 3.06 -10.99
C ASP A 34 0.52 1.73 -11.75
N GLU A 35 0.35 0.59 -11.06
CA GLU A 35 0.36 -0.74 -11.67
C GLU A 35 -1.06 -1.27 -11.95
N LEU A 36 -1.98 -1.12 -10.99
CA LEU A 36 -3.30 -1.78 -11.04
C LEU A 36 -4.32 -1.01 -11.90
N LEU A 37 -4.18 0.31 -12.08
CA LEU A 37 -5.08 1.07 -12.97
C LEU A 37 -4.91 0.67 -14.44
N PRO A 38 -3.68 0.57 -15.00
CA PRO A 38 -3.49 0.00 -16.33
C PRO A 38 -4.07 -1.40 -16.48
N ILE A 39 -3.88 -2.28 -15.48
CA ILE A 39 -4.46 -3.63 -15.46
C ILE A 39 -6.00 -3.55 -15.54
N SER A 40 -6.64 -2.66 -14.78
CA SER A 40 -8.10 -2.51 -14.80
C SER A 40 -8.65 -2.11 -16.19
N ILE A 41 -7.90 -1.32 -16.96
CA ILE A 41 -8.24 -0.98 -18.35
C ILE A 41 -8.14 -2.22 -19.24
N GLU A 42 -7.09 -3.03 -19.08
CA GLU A 42 -6.94 -4.29 -19.80
C GLU A 42 -8.04 -5.30 -19.46
N MET A 43 -8.46 -5.36 -18.18
CA MET A 43 -9.61 -6.17 -17.76
C MET A 43 -10.88 -5.77 -18.51
N ALA A 44 -11.13 -4.46 -18.66
CA ALA A 44 -12.28 -3.96 -19.40
C ALA A 44 -12.21 -4.30 -20.89
N LYS A 45 -11.05 -4.13 -21.53
CA LYS A 45 -10.82 -4.53 -22.94
C LYS A 45 -11.04 -6.02 -23.17
N ARG A 46 -10.61 -6.86 -22.23
CA ARG A 46 -10.81 -8.32 -22.24
C ARG A 46 -12.22 -8.74 -21.81
N ASN A 47 -13.11 -7.78 -21.49
CA ASN A 47 -14.47 -8.01 -21.03
C ASN A 47 -14.52 -8.98 -19.82
N LEU A 48 -13.54 -8.86 -18.90
CA LEU A 48 -13.51 -9.64 -17.67
C LEU A 48 -14.58 -9.14 -16.71
N ARG A 49 -15.36 -10.08 -16.16
CA ARG A 49 -16.54 -9.78 -15.33
C ARG A 49 -16.47 -10.46 -13.97
N GLY A 50 -17.43 -10.15 -13.12
CA GLY A 50 -17.54 -10.66 -11.76
C GLY A 50 -16.63 -9.93 -10.77
N ILE A 51 -16.44 -10.52 -9.60
CA ILE A 51 -15.71 -9.90 -8.49
C ILE A 51 -14.21 -10.23 -8.60
N TRP A 52 -13.37 -9.24 -8.36
CA TRP A 52 -11.91 -9.36 -8.35
C TRP A 52 -11.34 -8.62 -7.13
N ASN A 53 -10.45 -9.30 -6.39
CA ASN A 53 -9.66 -8.65 -5.35
C ASN A 53 -8.54 -7.85 -6.03
N LEU A 54 -8.72 -6.54 -6.13
CA LEU A 54 -7.82 -5.64 -6.86
C LEU A 54 -6.72 -5.07 -5.96
N THR A 55 -5.93 -5.98 -5.40
CA THR A 55 -4.75 -5.67 -4.57
C THR A 55 -3.54 -6.40 -5.12
N ASN A 56 -2.35 -5.85 -4.89
CA ASN A 56 -1.12 -6.57 -5.16
C ASN A 56 -1.03 -7.84 -4.29
N PRO A 57 -0.45 -8.95 -4.79
CA PRO A 57 -0.25 -10.16 -4.00
C PRO A 57 0.59 -9.91 -2.74
N GLY A 58 0.18 -10.57 -1.65
CA GLY A 58 0.81 -10.48 -0.35
C GLY A 58 0.33 -9.28 0.48
N VAL A 59 1.06 -9.06 1.58
CA VAL A 59 0.76 -8.02 2.57
C VAL A 59 1.98 -7.18 2.88
N VAL A 60 1.72 -5.95 3.31
CA VAL A 60 2.75 -5.07 3.85
C VAL A 60 2.19 -4.35 5.08
N SER A 61 3.04 -4.22 6.10
CA SER A 61 2.72 -3.51 7.33
C SER A 61 3.07 -2.02 7.23
N HIS A 62 2.63 -1.24 8.21
CA HIS A 62 2.89 0.20 8.22
C HIS A 62 4.38 0.48 8.44
N ASN A 63 5.03 -0.25 9.34
CA ASN A 63 6.44 -0.07 9.63
C ASN A 63 7.30 -0.43 8.42
N GLU A 64 6.99 -1.49 7.68
CA GLU A 64 7.73 -1.83 6.46
C GLU A 64 7.64 -0.71 5.40
N ILE A 65 6.48 -0.07 5.25
CA ILE A 65 6.34 1.08 4.36
C ILE A 65 7.17 2.27 4.87
N LEU A 66 7.14 2.55 6.18
CA LEU A 66 7.89 3.68 6.76
C LEU A 66 9.41 3.45 6.74
N GLU A 67 9.86 2.19 6.82
CA GLU A 67 11.26 1.82 6.60
C GLU A 67 11.68 2.10 5.15
N MET A 68 10.85 1.75 4.16
CA MET A 68 11.09 2.14 2.77
C MET A 68 11.06 3.65 2.60
N TYR A 69 10.11 4.35 3.21
CA TYR A 69 10.04 5.81 3.17
C TYR A 69 11.31 6.45 3.73
N LYS A 70 11.80 5.96 4.87
CA LYS A 70 13.06 6.41 5.46
C LYS A 70 14.24 6.14 4.54
N LYS A 71 14.32 4.94 3.94
CA LYS A 71 15.42 4.54 3.07
C LYS A 71 15.49 5.33 1.76
N TYR A 72 14.34 5.60 1.14
CA TYR A 72 14.29 6.15 -0.22
C TYR A 72 13.97 7.65 -0.25
N ILE A 73 13.24 8.18 0.72
CA ILE A 73 12.71 9.55 0.68
C ILE A 73 13.36 10.47 1.71
N ASP A 74 13.42 10.05 2.97
CA ASP A 74 13.96 10.86 4.06
C ASP A 74 14.70 10.00 5.12
N PRO A 75 16.04 9.88 5.04
CA PRO A 75 16.84 9.09 5.98
C PRO A 75 16.73 9.53 7.44
N LYS A 76 16.31 10.78 7.69
CA LYS A 76 16.14 11.33 9.04
C LYS A 76 14.73 11.08 9.58
N PHE A 77 13.82 10.54 8.78
CA PHE A 77 12.46 10.24 9.19
C PHE A 77 12.43 9.28 10.40
N GLN A 78 11.55 9.60 11.35
CA GLN A 78 11.29 8.80 12.54
C GLN A 78 9.77 8.72 12.74
N TRP A 79 9.32 7.60 13.29
CA TRP A 79 7.94 7.40 13.67
C TRP A 79 7.86 6.70 15.02
N VAL A 80 6.68 6.75 15.62
CA VAL A 80 6.39 6.07 16.88
C VAL A 80 5.19 5.15 16.68
N ASN A 81 5.25 3.95 17.22
CA ASN A 81 4.10 3.04 17.21
C ASN A 81 3.16 3.31 18.38
N PHE A 82 1.86 3.05 18.19
CA PHE A 82 0.92 3.00 19.32
C PHE A 82 1.25 1.82 20.24
N THR A 83 1.03 2.01 21.54
CA THR A 83 0.84 0.86 22.43
C THR A 83 -0.57 0.27 22.24
N LEU A 84 -0.78 -0.98 22.64
CA LEU A 84 -2.10 -1.63 22.52
C LEU A 84 -3.21 -0.83 23.24
N GLU A 85 -2.89 -0.26 24.40
CA GLU A 85 -3.81 0.55 25.20
C GLU A 85 -4.17 1.88 24.54
N GLU A 86 -3.20 2.54 23.91
CA GLU A 86 -3.43 3.78 23.18
C GLU A 86 -4.26 3.54 21.93
N GLN A 87 -3.96 2.46 21.22
CA GLN A 87 -4.68 2.08 20.00
C GLN A 87 -6.17 1.87 20.29
N ALA A 88 -6.52 1.22 21.40
CA ALA A 88 -7.91 0.99 21.79
C ALA A 88 -8.69 2.30 22.07
N LYS A 89 -8.02 3.35 22.54
CA LYS A 89 -8.64 4.64 22.90
C LYS A 89 -8.86 5.56 21.69
N VAL A 90 -8.02 5.46 20.66
CA VAL A 90 -8.02 6.39 19.51
C VAL A 90 -8.89 5.87 18.34
N ILE A 91 -9.12 4.56 18.27
CA ILE A 91 -9.92 3.96 17.21
C ILE A 91 -11.41 4.19 17.50
N VAL A 92 -11.96 5.27 16.92
CA VAL A 92 -13.40 5.61 16.98
C VAL A 92 -14.28 4.50 16.37
N ALA A 93 -13.76 3.79 15.36
CA ALA A 93 -14.39 2.60 14.78
C ALA A 93 -13.30 1.63 14.29
N PRO A 94 -13.45 0.30 14.52
CA PRO A 94 -12.48 -0.69 14.08
C PRO A 94 -12.15 -0.53 12.59
N ARG A 95 -10.86 -0.44 12.27
CA ARG A 95 -10.40 -0.43 10.88
C ARG A 95 -10.32 -1.86 10.36
N SER A 96 -10.72 -2.06 9.12
CA SER A 96 -10.54 -3.36 8.46
C SER A 96 -9.05 -3.62 8.30
N ASN A 97 -8.59 -4.75 8.83
CA ASN A 97 -7.25 -5.29 8.60
C ASN A 97 -7.41 -6.67 7.98
N ASN A 98 -6.98 -6.84 6.74
CA ASN A 98 -7.18 -8.10 6.01
C ASN A 98 -6.08 -8.36 4.97
N GLU A 99 -5.96 -9.63 4.63
CA GLU A 99 -5.27 -10.12 3.45
C GLU A 99 -6.33 -10.56 2.44
N MET A 100 -6.24 -10.06 1.21
CA MET A 100 -7.12 -10.46 0.11
C MET A 100 -6.39 -11.45 -0.79
N ASP A 101 -7.04 -12.57 -1.10
CA ASP A 101 -6.49 -13.55 -2.04
C ASP A 101 -6.43 -12.95 -3.46
N ALA A 102 -5.21 -12.73 -3.96
CA ALA A 102 -4.94 -12.18 -5.27
C ALA A 102 -4.74 -13.27 -6.36
N SER A 103 -4.91 -14.56 -6.03
CA SER A 103 -4.63 -15.68 -6.95
C SER A 103 -5.40 -15.58 -8.27
N LYS A 104 -6.67 -15.18 -8.20
CA LYS A 104 -7.51 -14.98 -9.40
C LYS A 104 -6.91 -13.91 -10.33
N LEU A 105 -6.52 -12.76 -9.77
CA LEU A 105 -5.94 -11.65 -10.53
C LEU A 105 -4.56 -11.99 -11.08
N LYS A 106 -3.70 -12.60 -10.26
CA LYS A 106 -2.34 -13.01 -10.63
C LYS A 106 -2.32 -14.09 -11.71
N LYS A 107 -3.33 -14.97 -11.75
CA LYS A 107 -3.49 -15.96 -12.83
C LYS A 107 -3.75 -15.29 -14.19
N GLU A 108 -4.55 -14.23 -14.21
CA GLU A 108 -4.90 -13.49 -15.44
C GLU A 108 -3.80 -12.51 -15.86
N PHE A 109 -3.06 -11.95 -14.88
CA PHE A 109 -1.95 -11.02 -15.09
C PHE A 109 -0.70 -11.56 -14.37
N PRO A 110 0.02 -12.54 -14.94
CA PRO A 110 1.21 -13.13 -14.34
C PRO A 110 2.34 -12.13 -14.06
N GLU A 111 2.35 -11.00 -14.75
CA GLU A 111 3.28 -9.88 -14.57
C GLU A 111 3.03 -9.04 -13.31
N LEU A 112 1.84 -9.15 -12.69
CA LEU A 112 1.45 -8.36 -11.51
C LEU A 112 2.41 -8.58 -10.34
N LEU A 113 3.11 -7.54 -9.91
CA LEU A 113 4.15 -7.66 -8.89
C LEU A 113 3.58 -7.84 -7.47
N PRO A 114 4.24 -8.61 -6.60
CA PRO A 114 3.98 -8.62 -5.17
C PRO A 114 4.08 -7.21 -4.58
N ILE A 115 3.33 -6.95 -3.50
CA ILE A 115 3.15 -5.59 -2.96
C ILE A 115 4.47 -4.86 -2.66
N LYS A 116 5.47 -5.54 -2.07
CA LYS A 116 6.75 -4.93 -1.72
C LYS A 116 7.59 -4.56 -2.94
N GLU A 117 7.60 -5.42 -3.96
CA GLU A 117 8.31 -5.16 -5.22
C GLU A 117 7.64 -4.04 -6.01
N SER A 118 6.30 -4.05 -6.07
CA SER A 118 5.51 -3.00 -6.71
C SER A 118 5.73 -1.63 -6.05
N LEU A 119 5.75 -1.57 -4.71
CA LEU A 119 6.08 -0.36 -3.95
C LEU A 119 7.46 0.19 -4.33
N ILE A 120 8.47 -0.67 -4.40
CA ILE A 120 9.83 -0.25 -4.74
C ILE A 120 9.84 0.32 -6.17
N LYS A 121 9.39 -0.45 -7.15
CA LYS A 121 9.46 -0.11 -8.57
C LYS A 121 8.65 1.13 -8.94
N TYR A 122 7.40 1.21 -8.51
CA TYR A 122 6.48 2.26 -8.97
C TYR A 122 6.41 3.47 -8.05
N VAL A 123 6.81 3.33 -6.78
CA VAL A 123 6.63 4.40 -5.78
C VAL A 123 7.96 4.90 -5.25
N PHE A 124 8.80 4.04 -4.67
CA PHE A 124 9.98 4.50 -3.94
C PHE A 124 11.19 4.80 -4.82
N GLU A 125 11.49 3.99 -5.83
CA GLU A 125 12.60 4.24 -6.75
C GLU A 125 12.41 5.54 -7.55
N PRO A 126 11.23 5.82 -8.14
CA PRO A 126 11.02 7.06 -8.91
C PRO A 126 11.05 8.32 -8.04
N ASN A 127 10.72 8.19 -6.75
CA ASN A 127 10.73 9.30 -5.79
C ASN A 127 12.02 9.39 -4.97
N LYS A 128 13.04 8.59 -5.28
CA LYS A 128 14.26 8.53 -4.48
C LYS A 128 14.93 9.91 -4.42
N ARG A 129 15.16 10.40 -3.20
CA ARG A 129 15.88 11.65 -2.96
C ARG A 129 17.35 11.32 -2.67
N THR A 130 18.26 12.09 -3.26
CA THR A 130 19.70 12.01 -3.02
C THR A 130 20.10 12.93 -1.88
#